data_AF-M1CZY9-F1
#
_entry.id   AF-M1CZY9-F1
#
_cell.length_a   1.000
_cell.length_b   1.000
_cell.length_c   1.000
_cell.angle_alpha   90.00
_cell.angle_beta   90.00
_cell.angle_gamma   90.00
#
_symmetry.space_group_name_H-M   'P 1'
#
loop_
_entity.id
_entity.type
_entity.pdbx_description
1 polymer ?
#
loop_
_entity_poly.entity_id
_entity_poly.type
_entity_poly.pdbx_seq_one_letter_code
_entity_poly.pdbx_strand_id
1 'polypeptide(L)'
;MKYLEYTPLDRINDFLSHVNLGERTIKGCLEAYSCKHSGTDKKLSLSLENEIFDYLGKSSDADSSSPVEYLMCRSSRKTLIYLLLSLYHMYPDYDFR
;
A
#
# COMPACT_ATOMS: atom_id res chain seq x y z
N MET A 1 -8.35 5.92 0.81
CA MET A 1 -8.11 5.59 2.22
C MET A 1 -8.40 6.83 3.05
N LYS A 2 -8.85 6.73 4.32
CA LYS A 2 -9.01 7.92 5.17
C LYS A 2 -7.85 8.04 6.16
N TYR A 3 -7.12 9.16 6.12
CA TYR A 3 -6.11 9.52 7.11
C TYR A 3 -6.71 9.49 8.53
N LEU A 4 -5.95 8.93 9.46
CA LEU A 4 -6.29 8.82 10.86
C LEU A 4 -5.31 9.66 11.67
N GLU A 5 -5.84 10.66 12.34
CA GLU A 5 -5.09 11.37 13.38
C GLU A 5 -4.86 10.42 14.55
N TYR A 6 -3.59 10.18 14.90
CA TYR A 6 -3.21 9.30 15.98
C TYR A 6 -2.04 9.91 16.74
N THR A 7 -2.37 10.64 17.79
CA THR A 7 -1.43 11.48 18.55
C THR A 7 -0.19 10.77 19.10
N PRO A 8 -0.21 9.46 19.45
CA PRO A 8 1.03 8.79 19.85
C PRO A 8 2.08 8.66 18.74
N LEU A 9 1.69 8.74 17.46
CA LEU A 9 2.65 8.75 16.34
C LEU A 9 3.36 10.10 16.22
N ASP A 10 2.77 11.20 16.69
CA ASP A 10 3.34 12.55 16.56
C ASP A 10 4.71 12.64 17.22
N ARG A 11 4.84 12.14 18.45
CA ARG A 11 6.13 12.12 19.16
C ARG A 11 7.20 11.32 18.42
N ILE A 12 6.81 10.24 17.75
CA ILE A 12 7.74 9.41 16.98
C ILE A 12 8.12 10.13 15.69
N ASN A 13 7.16 10.78 15.03
CA ASN A 13 7.40 11.61 13.85
C ASN A 13 8.31 12.81 14.15
N ASP A 14 8.12 13.47 15.28
CA ASP A 14 8.99 14.57 15.73
C ASP A 14 10.44 14.08 15.86
N PHE A 15 10.63 12.93 16.51
CA PHE A 15 11.94 12.30 16.62
C PHE A 15 12.53 11.93 15.25
N LEU A 16 11.74 11.24 14.40
CA LEU A 16 12.18 10.74 13.10
C LEU A 16 12.30 11.82 12.02
N SER A 17 11.79 13.03 12.25
CA SER A 17 11.81 14.12 11.27
C SER A 17 13.23 14.49 10.83
N HIS A 18 14.19 14.40 11.76
CA HIS A 18 15.58 14.77 11.50
C HIS A 18 16.57 14.15 12.51
N VAL A 19 16.76 12.83 12.46
CA VAL A 19 17.76 12.17 13.32
C VAL A 19 19.15 12.35 12.71
N ASN A 20 19.92 13.29 13.23
CA ASN A 20 21.28 13.58 12.80
C ASN A 20 22.31 12.68 13.52
N LEU A 21 23.10 11.92 12.76
CA LEU A 21 24.15 11.01 13.23
C LEU A 21 25.56 11.50 12.85
N GLY A 22 25.73 12.80 12.63
CA GLY A 22 26.97 13.43 12.16
C GLY A 22 26.97 13.56 10.64
N GLU A 23 27.52 12.56 9.94
CA GLU A 23 27.64 12.57 8.48
C GLU A 23 26.37 12.14 7.74
N ARG A 24 25.39 11.59 8.47
CA ARG A 24 24.16 11.05 7.91
C ARG A 24 22.95 11.51 8.70
N THR A 25 21.83 11.66 8.00
CA THR A 25 20.55 11.98 8.59
C THR A 25 19.55 10.89 8.26
N ILE A 26 18.86 10.37 9.27
CA ILE A 26 17.71 9.49 9.09
C ILE A 26 16.45 10.36 9.11
N LYS A 27 15.59 10.13 8.11
CA LYS A 27 14.24 10.69 8.05
C LYS A 27 13.25 9.54 8.09
N GLY A 28 12.21 9.68 8.90
CA GLY A 28 11.09 8.76 8.96
C GLY A 28 9.78 9.53 9.11
N CYS A 29 8.71 8.90 8.67
CA CYS A 29 7.35 9.42 8.79
C CYS A 29 6.40 8.23 8.96
N LEU A 30 5.50 8.36 9.92
CA LEU A 30 4.48 7.40 10.26
C LEU A 30 3.13 8.05 10.07
N GLU A 31 2.33 7.46 9.19
CA GLU A 31 0.98 7.91 8.88
C GLU A 31 0.01 6.74 9.02
N ALA A 32 -1.13 6.97 9.64
CA ALA A 32 -2.15 5.95 9.83
C ALA A 32 -3.30 6.18 8.84
N TYR A 33 -3.73 5.09 8.19
CA TYR A 33 -4.82 5.12 7.23
C TYR A 33 -5.85 4.04 7.54
N SER A 34 -7.13 4.38 7.45
CA SER A 34 -8.19 3.37 7.51
C SER A 34 -8.48 2.76 6.15
N CYS A 35 -8.70 1.45 6.15
CA CYS A 35 -9.06 0.63 4.99
C CYS A 35 -10.53 0.79 4.53
N LYS A 36 -11.18 1.93 4.82
CA LYS A 36 -12.58 2.16 4.44
C LYS A 36 -12.68 2.41 2.94
N HIS A 37 -13.49 1.61 2.25
CA HIS A 37 -13.80 1.76 0.82
C HIS A 37 -14.95 2.74 0.62
N SER A 38 -14.67 4.04 0.59
CA SER A 38 -15.67 5.07 0.32
C SER A 38 -15.30 5.91 -0.89
N GLY A 39 -16.29 6.31 -1.69
CA GLY A 39 -16.09 7.21 -2.83
C GLY A 39 -15.19 6.61 -3.92
N THR A 40 -14.17 7.38 -4.33
CA THR A 40 -13.22 7.03 -5.40
C THR A 40 -12.43 5.75 -5.11
N ASP A 41 -12.11 5.49 -3.83
CA ASP A 41 -11.40 4.28 -3.40
C ASP A 41 -12.15 3.00 -3.78
N LYS A 42 -13.49 3.02 -3.76
CA LYS A 42 -14.30 1.84 -4.10
C LYS A 42 -14.21 1.49 -5.59
N LYS A 43 -14.10 2.50 -6.45
CA LYS A 43 -13.94 2.30 -7.90
C LYS A 43 -12.52 1.80 -8.20
N LEU A 44 -11.53 2.40 -7.56
CA LEU A 44 -10.13 1.97 -7.68
C LEU A 44 -9.92 0.55 -7.16
N SER A 45 -10.50 0.20 -6.00
CA SER A 45 -10.40 -1.15 -5.44
C SER A 45 -10.98 -2.21 -6.39
N LEU A 46 -12.15 -1.94 -6.98
CA LEU A 46 -12.76 -2.87 -7.94
C LEU A 46 -11.92 -3.02 -9.22
N SER A 47 -11.34 -1.92 -9.72
CA SER A 47 -10.43 -1.95 -10.87
C SER A 47 -9.21 -2.83 -10.59
N LEU A 48 -8.60 -2.67 -9.42
CA LEU A 48 -7.43 -3.44 -9.00
C LEU A 48 -7.77 -4.92 -8.75
N GLU A 49 -8.95 -5.22 -8.21
CA GLU A 49 -9.43 -6.60 -8.06
C GLU A 49 -9.49 -7.30 -9.41
N ASN A 50 -10.14 -6.68 -10.41
CA ASN A 50 -10.26 -7.25 -11.75
C ASN A 50 -8.90 -7.48 -12.40
N GLU A 51 -8.00 -6.49 -12.29
CA GLU A 51 -6.64 -6.58 -12.83
C GLU A 51 -5.86 -7.75 -12.21
N ILE A 52 -5.89 -7.90 -10.88
CA ILE A 52 -5.26 -9.04 -10.19
C ILE A 52 -5.84 -10.38 -10.66
N PHE A 53 -7.17 -10.46 -10.86
CA PHE A 53 -7.80 -11.67 -11.39
C PHE A 53 -7.35 -11.98 -12.82
N ASP A 54 -7.23 -10.97 -13.68
CA ASP A 54 -6.73 -11.14 -15.04
C ASP A 54 -5.28 -11.62 -15.06
N TYR A 55 -4.42 -11.12 -14.17
CA TYR A 55 -3.04 -11.59 -14.02
C TYR A 55 -2.97 -13.05 -13.57
N LEU A 56 -3.79 -13.43 -12.58
CA LEU A 56 -3.85 -14.82 -12.11
C LEU A 56 -4.40 -15.77 -13.18
N GLY A 57 -5.39 -15.34 -13.96
CA GLY A 57 -5.94 -16.14 -15.06
C GLY A 57 -4.98 -16.37 -16.22
N LYS A 58 -4.02 -15.45 -16.43
CA LYS A 58 -2.96 -15.57 -17.46
C LYS A 58 -1.78 -16.45 -17.02
N SER A 59 -1.67 -16.78 -15.74
CA SER A 59 -0.60 -17.60 -15.17
C SER A 59 -0.92 -19.09 -15.30
N SER A 60 -1.02 -19.63 -16.53
CA SER A 60 -1.29 -21.07 -16.71
C SER A 60 -0.07 -21.96 -16.90
N ASP A 61 1.15 -21.43 -17.07
CA ASP A 61 2.35 -22.26 -17.29
C ASP A 61 3.62 -21.55 -16.78
N ALA A 62 4.11 -21.89 -15.59
CA ALA A 62 5.51 -21.70 -15.20
C ALA A 62 5.84 -22.42 -13.88
N ASP A 63 6.59 -23.51 -13.98
CA ASP A 63 7.26 -24.27 -12.90
C ASP A 63 8.36 -23.46 -12.18
N SER A 64 8.04 -22.27 -11.68
CA SER A 64 8.97 -21.48 -10.87
C SER A 64 8.24 -20.87 -9.68
N SER A 65 8.94 -20.77 -8.54
CA SER A 65 8.50 -20.06 -7.33
C SER A 65 8.27 -18.58 -7.64
N SER A 66 7.12 -18.30 -8.24
CA SER A 66 6.73 -17.00 -8.74
C SER A 66 6.15 -16.16 -7.59
N PRO A 67 6.46 -14.85 -7.50
CA PRO A 67 5.83 -13.94 -6.53
C PRO A 67 4.29 -13.97 -6.56
N VAL A 68 3.71 -14.46 -7.65
CA VAL A 68 2.28 -14.68 -7.86
C VAL A 68 1.70 -15.72 -6.89
N GLU A 69 2.50 -16.62 -6.34
CA GLU A 69 2.07 -17.60 -5.33
C GLU A 69 1.50 -16.93 -4.08
N TYR A 70 2.05 -15.78 -3.66
CA TYR A 70 1.51 -14.98 -2.56
C TYR A 70 0.15 -14.37 -2.86
N LEU A 71 -0.20 -14.17 -4.15
CA LEU A 71 -1.49 -13.64 -4.60
C LEU A 71 -2.57 -14.71 -4.74
N MET A 72 -2.24 -16.00 -4.59
CA MET A 72 -3.24 -17.08 -4.60
C MET A 72 -4.22 -16.91 -3.43
N CYS A 73 -3.70 -16.53 -2.26
CA CYS A 73 -4.53 -16.30 -1.09
C CYS A 73 -5.38 -15.03 -1.23
N ARG A 74 -6.68 -15.16 -0.98
CA ARG A 74 -7.65 -14.05 -1.06
C ARG A 74 -7.30 -12.91 -0.08
N SER A 75 -6.78 -13.24 1.11
CA SER A 75 -6.39 -12.21 2.10
C SER A 75 -5.21 -11.38 1.61
N SER A 76 -4.19 -12.00 1.01
CA SER A 76 -3.03 -11.30 0.44
C SER A 76 -3.42 -10.34 -0.68
N ARG A 77 -4.33 -10.74 -1.58
CA ARG A 77 -4.86 -9.85 -2.63
C ARG A 77 -5.55 -8.64 -2.05
N LYS A 78 -6.37 -8.84 -1.03
CA LYS A 78 -7.05 -7.76 -0.31
C LYS A 78 -6.03 -6.82 0.36
N THR A 79 -4.97 -7.36 0.95
CA THR A 79 -3.87 -6.58 1.51
C THR A 79 -3.15 -5.76 0.44
N LEU A 80 -2.83 -6.35 -0.72
CA LEU A 80 -2.20 -5.64 -1.84
C LEU A 80 -3.05 -4.45 -2.30
N ILE A 81 -4.36 -4.64 -2.43
CA ILE A 81 -5.28 -3.55 -2.79
C ILE A 81 -5.21 -2.42 -1.75
N TYR A 82 -5.18 -2.73 -0.46
CA TYR A 82 -5.03 -1.71 0.58
C TYR A 82 -3.69 -0.98 0.52
N LEU A 83 -2.61 -1.69 0.21
CA LEU A 83 -1.30 -1.06 0.02
C LEU A 83 -1.31 -0.10 -1.17
N LEU A 84 -1.84 -0.51 -2.32
CA LEU A 84 -1.95 0.33 -3.51
C LEU A 84 -2.84 1.55 -3.27
N LEU A 85 -3.99 1.37 -2.62
CA LEU A 85 -4.86 2.51 -2.25
C LEU A 85 -4.17 3.47 -1.28
N SER A 86 -3.26 2.98 -0.42
CA SER A 86 -2.46 3.84 0.46
C SER A 86 -1.44 4.64 -0.36
N LEU A 87 -0.77 4.00 -1.31
CA LEU A 87 0.18 4.66 -2.22
C LEU A 87 -0.50 5.73 -3.10
N TYR A 88 -1.67 5.43 -3.68
CA TYR A 88 -2.45 6.43 -4.44
C TYR A 88 -2.92 7.61 -3.59
N HIS A 89 -3.10 7.41 -2.27
CA HIS A 89 -3.43 8.52 -1.39
C HIS A 89 -2.21 9.38 -1.06
N MET A 90 -1.04 8.76 -0.86
CA MET A 90 0.23 9.45 -0.61
C MET A 90 0.76 10.18 -1.85
N TYR A 91 0.59 9.59 -3.04
CA TYR A 91 1.12 10.09 -4.30
C TYR A 91 0.02 10.04 -5.38
N PRO A 92 -0.96 10.96 -5.35
CA PRO A 92 -2.13 10.93 -6.23
C PRO A 92 -1.78 11.11 -7.72
N ASP A 93 -0.64 11.72 -8.01
CA ASP A 93 -0.18 11.98 -9.38
C ASP A 93 0.68 10.83 -9.96
N TYR A 94 0.93 9.79 -9.17
CA TYR A 94 1.74 8.64 -9.59
C TYR A 94 0.86 7.44 -9.98
N ASP A 95 1.16 6.82 -11.12
CA ASP A 95 0.50 5.59 -11.56
C ASP A 95 1.23 4.36 -11.00
N PHE A 96 0.56 3.60 -10.13
CA PHE A 96 1.10 2.41 -9.46
C PHE A 96 0.70 1.09 -10.13
N ARG A 97 0.12 1.13 -11.34
CA ARG A 97 -0.21 -0.06 -12.13
C ARG A 97 1.02 -0.63 -12.84
#